data_AF-A0A7W4B1C9-F1
#
_entry.id   AF-A0A7W4B1C9-F1
#
_cell.length_a   1.000
_cell.length_b   1.000
_cell.length_c   1.000
_cell.angle_alpha   90.00
_cell.angle_beta   90.00
_cell.angle_gamma   90.00
#
_symmetry.space_group_name_H-M   'P 1'
#
loop_
_entity.id
_entity.type
_entity.pdbx_description
1 polymer ?
#
loop_
_entity_poly.entity_id
_entity_poly.type
_entity_poly.pdbx_seq_one_letter_code
_entity_poly.pdbx_strand_id
1 'polypeptide(L)'
;MKINLIALAVAGTLSTTLFLTGCQSASEADNKQQLQVSPLSANPLFVASTLQYQAPDFNIIKDEHFQPALEQGIKEHYQQVLMIANNNDKATFANTIVALETSGELLN
;
A
#
# COMPACT_ATOMS: atom_id res chain seq x y z
N MET A 1 -29.99 -39.68 10.22
CA MET A 1 -29.24 -40.35 11.29
C MET A 1 -28.29 -41.35 10.64
N LYS A 2 -27.02 -40.97 10.44
CA LYS A 2 -26.00 -41.77 9.73
C LYS A 2 -24.68 -41.73 10.52
N ILE A 3 -24.42 -42.86 11.17
CA ILE A 3 -23.17 -43.66 11.23
C ILE A 3 -21.91 -43.04 11.87
N ASN A 4 -21.36 -43.88 12.77
CA ASN A 4 -20.28 -43.71 13.76
C ASN A 4 -18.83 -43.75 13.21
N LEU A 5 -17.92 -43.23 14.08
CA LEU A 5 -16.58 -43.73 14.46
C LEU A 5 -15.55 -44.09 13.36
N ILE A 6 -14.35 -43.48 13.47
CA ILE A 6 -13.08 -44.15 13.84
C ILE A 6 -12.01 -43.08 14.07
N ALA A 7 -11.45 -43.07 15.28
CA ALA A 7 -10.22 -42.37 15.63
C ALA A 7 -9.02 -43.19 15.14
N LEU A 8 -7.99 -42.53 14.61
CA LEU A 8 -6.66 -43.12 14.54
C LEU A 8 -5.58 -42.04 14.71
N ALA A 9 -5.07 -41.96 15.94
CA ALA A 9 -3.80 -41.34 16.25
C ALA A 9 -2.67 -42.28 15.81
N VAL A 10 -1.67 -41.76 15.12
CA VAL A 10 -0.37 -42.45 14.97
C VAL A 10 0.69 -41.54 15.59
N ALA A 11 1.10 -41.96 16.79
CA ALA A 11 2.31 -41.51 17.45
C ALA A 11 3.53 -42.12 16.73
N GLY A 12 4.55 -41.31 16.51
CA GLY A 12 5.86 -41.72 15.99
C GLY A 12 6.92 -40.73 16.40
N THR A 13 7.34 -40.81 17.66
CA THR A 13 8.52 -40.12 18.21
C THR A 13 9.81 -40.78 17.75
N LEU A 14 10.89 -40.00 17.64
CA LEU A 14 12.31 -40.31 17.92
C LEU A 14 13.24 -39.83 16.78
N SER A 15 13.70 -38.57 16.87
CA SER A 15 15.12 -38.31 16.71
C SER A 15 15.48 -36.99 17.40
N THR A 16 16.00 -37.13 18.60
CA THR A 16 16.75 -36.10 19.33
C THR A 16 18.13 -35.96 18.70
N THR A 17 18.44 -34.80 18.12
CA THR A 17 19.82 -34.32 18.02
C THR A 17 19.94 -32.99 18.74
N LEU A 18 20.43 -33.12 19.96
CA LEU A 18 20.99 -32.09 20.82
C LEU A 18 22.40 -31.78 20.29
N PHE A 19 22.69 -30.56 19.82
CA PHE A 19 24.07 -30.05 19.79
C PHE A 19 24.13 -28.52 20.00
N LEU A 20 24.50 -28.19 21.24
CA LEU A 20 25.34 -27.12 21.77
C LEU A 20 25.36 -25.73 21.10
N THR A 21 24.82 -24.76 21.85
CA THR A 21 25.50 -23.55 22.35
C THR A 21 26.73 -23.06 21.57
N GLY A 22 26.53 -22.01 20.78
CA GLY A 22 27.53 -20.99 20.50
C GLY A 22 27.16 -19.70 21.23
N CYS A 23 28.12 -19.09 21.93
CA CYS A 23 27.95 -17.87 22.72
C CYS A 23 27.28 -16.74 21.91
N GLN A 24 26.12 -16.29 22.40
CA GLN A 24 25.51 -15.03 21.99
C GLN A 24 26.29 -13.90 22.69
N SER A 25 27.11 -13.17 21.95
CA SER A 25 27.61 -11.87 22.40
C SER A 25 26.42 -10.95 22.61
N ALA A 26 26.24 -10.51 23.85
CA ALA A 26 25.35 -9.42 24.21
C ALA A 26 26.10 -8.09 24.05
N SER A 27 25.61 -7.23 23.15
CA SER A 27 25.77 -5.76 23.07
C SER A 27 25.30 -5.36 21.67
N GLU A 28 24.41 -4.42 21.41
CA GLU A 28 23.63 -3.50 22.21
C GLU A 28 22.40 -3.17 21.37
N ALA A 29 21.32 -2.80 22.06
CA ALA A 29 20.16 -2.22 21.45
C ALA A 29 20.54 -0.94 20.68
N ASP A 30 20.42 -0.97 19.36
CA ASP A 30 20.03 0.20 18.58
C ASP A 30 18.91 -0.21 17.62
N ASN A 31 17.77 -0.60 18.22
CA ASN A 31 16.51 -0.58 17.50
C ASN A 31 16.05 0.88 17.41
N LYS A 32 16.72 1.63 16.54
CA LYS A 32 16.10 2.75 15.83
C LYS A 32 15.55 2.24 14.51
N GLN A 33 14.62 1.28 14.56
CA GLN A 33 13.56 1.28 13.57
C GLN A 33 12.55 2.32 14.01
N GLN A 34 12.99 3.56 13.84
CA GLN A 34 12.17 4.74 13.87
C GLN A 34 11.00 4.45 12.94
N LEU A 35 9.79 4.44 13.52
CA LEU A 35 8.55 4.46 12.80
C LEU A 35 8.53 5.75 11.97
N GLN A 36 9.18 5.77 10.81
CA GLN A 36 8.85 6.71 9.75
C GLN A 36 7.62 6.17 9.05
N VAL A 37 6.51 6.18 9.77
CA VAL A 37 5.26 6.58 9.14
C VAL A 37 5.43 8.06 8.83
N SER A 38 6.10 8.36 7.72
CA SER A 38 5.85 9.63 7.03
C SER A 38 4.34 9.67 6.88
N PRO A 39 3.65 10.68 7.44
CA PRO A 39 2.21 10.75 7.30
C PRO A 39 1.91 10.89 5.81
N LEU A 40 1.59 9.78 5.16
CA LEU A 40 0.83 9.77 3.90
C LEU A 40 -0.44 10.63 4.07
N SER A 41 -0.91 10.87 5.30
CA SER A 41 -2.00 11.78 5.61
C SER A 41 -1.64 13.27 5.67
N ALA A 42 -0.40 13.68 5.37
CA ALA A 42 0.01 15.09 5.47
C ALA A 42 0.76 15.65 4.25
N ASN A 43 0.83 14.90 3.14
CA ASN A 43 1.42 15.46 1.92
C ASN A 43 0.49 16.55 1.37
N PRO A 44 0.92 17.82 1.27
CA PRO A 44 0.09 18.91 0.78
C PRO A 44 -0.36 18.73 -0.67
N LEU A 45 0.28 17.83 -1.43
CA LEU A 45 -0.09 17.52 -2.82
C LEU A 45 -1.28 16.55 -2.92
N PHE A 46 -1.74 15.95 -1.81
CA PHE A 46 -2.93 15.07 -1.81
C PHE A 46 -4.26 15.80 -1.66
N VAL A 47 -4.22 17.12 -1.43
CA VAL A 47 -5.42 17.94 -1.19
C VAL A 47 -5.37 19.19 -2.04
N ALA A 48 -6.54 19.64 -2.50
CA ALA A 48 -6.64 20.91 -3.22
C ALA A 48 -6.20 22.08 -2.33
N SER A 49 -5.44 23.01 -2.89
CA SER A 49 -5.00 24.21 -2.17
C SER A 49 -6.18 25.10 -1.76
N THR A 50 -6.07 25.70 -0.58
CA THR A 50 -7.05 26.65 -0.05
C THR A 50 -6.78 28.09 -0.50
N LEU A 51 -5.66 28.35 -1.18
CA LEU A 51 -5.33 29.66 -1.73
C LEU A 51 -6.27 30.03 -2.89
N GLN A 52 -6.33 31.32 -3.21
CA GLN A 52 -7.17 31.81 -4.30
C GLN A 52 -6.85 31.07 -5.61
N TYR A 53 -7.89 30.62 -6.31
CA TYR A 53 -7.78 29.80 -7.52
C TYR A 53 -7.06 28.46 -7.34
N GLN A 54 -7.00 27.94 -6.10
CA GLN A 54 -6.26 26.72 -5.78
C GLN A 54 -4.76 26.80 -6.14
N ALA A 55 -4.18 28.00 -6.09
CA ALA A 55 -2.76 28.20 -6.35
C ALA A 55 -1.90 27.30 -5.44
N PRO A 56 -0.84 26.64 -5.94
CA PRO A 56 0.02 25.81 -5.09
C PRO A 56 0.61 26.61 -3.93
N ASP A 57 0.46 26.10 -2.71
CA ASP A 57 1.07 26.72 -1.53
C ASP A 57 2.54 26.32 -1.42
N PHE A 58 3.42 27.08 -2.08
CA PHE A 58 4.86 26.85 -2.09
C PHE A 58 5.52 27.02 -0.70
N ASN A 59 4.83 27.58 0.30
CA ASN A 59 5.38 27.69 1.65
C ASN A 59 5.48 26.32 2.32
N ILE A 60 4.52 25.44 2.04
CA ILE A 60 4.41 24.11 2.66
C ILE A 60 4.90 22.97 1.77
N ILE A 61 4.94 23.15 0.44
CA ILE A 61 5.49 22.14 -0.47
C ILE A 61 7.02 22.07 -0.31
N LYS A 62 7.56 20.84 -0.26
CA LYS A 62 8.99 20.51 -0.06
C LYS A 62 9.36 19.35 -0.98
N ASP A 63 10.66 19.20 -1.26
CA ASP A 63 11.17 18.16 -2.17
C ASP A 63 10.75 16.74 -1.78
N GLU A 64 10.72 16.47 -0.46
CA GLU A 64 10.28 15.20 0.12
C GLU A 64 8.81 14.83 -0.17
N HIS A 65 8.00 15.79 -0.62
CA HIS A 65 6.61 15.55 -0.97
C HIS A 65 6.44 14.99 -2.39
N PHE A 66 7.38 15.22 -3.31
CA PHE A 66 7.17 14.88 -4.71
C PHE A 66 7.20 13.38 -4.98
N GLN A 67 8.24 12.68 -4.53
CA GLN A 67 8.35 11.24 -4.77
C GLN A 67 7.11 10.47 -4.27
N PRO A 68 6.69 10.60 -2.99
CA PRO A 68 5.51 9.86 -2.52
C PRO A 68 4.22 10.32 -3.22
N ALA A 69 4.10 11.59 -3.60
CA ALA A 69 2.91 12.06 -4.32
C ALA A 69 2.81 11.48 -5.73
N LEU A 70 3.93 11.48 -6.46
CA LEU A 70 4.01 10.93 -7.81
C LEU A 70 3.76 9.42 -7.82
N GLU A 71 4.39 8.68 -6.91
CA GLU A 71 4.19 7.22 -6.79
C GLU A 71 2.72 6.89 -6.49
N GLN A 72 2.08 7.64 -5.59
CA GLN A 72 0.68 7.45 -5.26
C GLN A 72 -0.23 7.85 -6.44
N GLY A 73 0.02 8.98 -7.10
CA GLY A 73 -0.73 9.43 -8.26
C GLY A 73 -0.66 8.46 -9.44
N ILE A 74 0.53 7.91 -9.74
CA ILE A 74 0.71 6.88 -10.76
C ILE A 74 -0.07 5.63 -10.42
N LYS A 75 -0.01 5.18 -9.16
CA LYS A 75 -0.73 4.00 -8.69
C LYS A 75 -2.23 4.16 -8.83
N GLU A 76 -2.79 5.28 -8.38
CA GLU A 76 -4.22 5.56 -8.45
C GLU A 76 -4.71 5.72 -9.89
N HIS A 77 -3.99 6.50 -10.70
CA HIS A 77 -4.33 6.69 -12.11
C HIS A 77 -4.31 5.37 -12.88
N TYR A 78 -3.29 4.52 -12.66
CA TYR A 78 -3.22 3.20 -13.26
C TYR A 78 -4.44 2.33 -12.91
N GLN A 79 -4.86 2.34 -11.64
CA GLN A 79 -6.05 1.62 -11.20
C GLN A 79 -7.33 2.16 -11.84
N GLN A 80 -7.47 3.48 -11.95
CA GLN A 80 -8.60 4.13 -12.60
C GLN A 80 -8.69 3.75 -14.09
N VAL A 81 -7.56 3.81 -14.80
CA VAL A 81 -7.48 3.39 -16.20
C VAL A 81 -7.82 1.92 -16.37
N LEU A 82 -7.37 1.04 -15.47
CA LEU A 82 -7.76 -0.37 -15.50
C LEU A 82 -9.26 -0.57 -15.28
N MET A 83 -9.89 0.19 -14.40
CA MET A 83 -11.34 0.12 -14.20
C MET A 83 -12.11 0.56 -15.45
N ILE A 84 -11.64 1.61 -16.13
CA ILE A 84 -12.23 2.09 -17.38
C ILE A 84 -12.05 1.05 -18.50
N ALA A 85 -10.83 0.53 -18.66
CA ALA A 85 -10.50 -0.43 -19.71
C ALA A 85 -11.21 -1.78 -19.56
N ASN A 86 -11.48 -2.20 -18.31
CA ASN A 86 -12.18 -3.45 -18.01
C ASN A 86 -13.67 -3.26 -17.72
N ASN A 87 -14.26 -2.10 -18.05
CA ASN A 87 -15.69 -1.90 -17.93
C ASN A 87 -16.44 -2.78 -18.96
N ASN A 88 -17.35 -3.63 -18.48
CA ASN A 88 -18.12 -4.56 -19.31
C ASN A 88 -19.32 -3.92 -20.00
N ASP A 89 -19.70 -2.71 -19.62
CA ASP A 89 -20.78 -1.97 -20.27
C ASP A 89 -20.39 -1.57 -21.70
N LYS A 90 -21.38 -1.34 -22.56
CA LYS A 90 -21.12 -0.77 -23.88
C LYS A 90 -20.38 0.56 -23.72
N ALA A 91 -19.31 0.75 -24.49
CA ALA A 91 -18.57 2.00 -24.50
C ALA A 91 -19.49 3.19 -24.89
N THR A 92 -19.36 4.26 -24.10
CA THR A 92 -20.05 5.53 -24.23
C THR A 92 -19.02 6.65 -24.07
N PHE A 93 -19.37 7.86 -24.46
CA PHE A 93 -18.50 9.02 -24.23
C PHE A 93 -18.21 9.22 -22.73
N ALA A 94 -19.20 9.00 -21.86
CA ALA A 94 -19.07 9.21 -20.42
C ALA A 94 -18.15 8.17 -19.75
N ASN A 95 -18.38 6.87 -20.00
CA ASN A 95 -17.62 5.81 -19.34
C ASN A 95 -16.24 5.52 -19.97
N THR A 96 -15.88 6.20 -21.06
CA THR A 96 -14.57 6.06 -21.69
C THR A 96 -13.84 7.40 -21.76
N ILE A 97 -14.32 8.37 -22.54
CA ILE A 97 -13.59 9.63 -22.76
C ILE A 97 -13.63 10.50 -21.51
N VAL A 98 -14.82 10.81 -20.99
CA VAL A 98 -14.94 11.65 -19.79
C VAL A 98 -14.23 10.99 -18.61
N ALA A 99 -14.42 9.68 -18.43
CA ALA A 99 -13.75 8.93 -17.38
C ALA A 99 -12.22 9.03 -17.46
N LEU A 100 -11.62 8.91 -18.66
CA LEU A 100 -10.19 9.07 -18.87
C LEU A 100 -9.73 10.50 -18.57
N GLU A 101 -10.44 11.53 -19.05
CA GLU A 101 -10.11 12.93 -18.82
C GLU A 101 -10.18 13.33 -17.33
N THR A 102 -11.10 12.74 -16.59
CA THR A 102 -11.25 13.00 -15.14
C THR A 102 -10.35 12.12 -14.26
N SER A 103 -9.69 11.11 -14.83
CA SER A 103 -8.79 10.24 -14.09
C SER A 103 -7.44 10.91 -13.84
N GLY A 104 -6.71 10.44 -12.83
CA GLY A 104 -5.39 10.95 -12.49
C GLY A 104 -5.42 12.36 -11.88
N GLU A 105 -6.47 12.73 -11.16
CA GLU A 105 -6.57 14.03 -10.49
C GLU A 105 -5.32 14.38 -9.67
N LEU A 106 -4.70 13.39 -9.01
CA LEU A 106 -3.48 13.58 -8.25
C LEU A 106 -2.20 13.85 -9.10
N LEU A 107 -2.25 13.62 -10.41
CA LEU A 107 -1.15 13.85 -11.35
C LEU A 107 -1.35 15.10 -12.23
N ASN A 108 -2.49 15.79 -12.12
CA ASN A 108 -2.86 16.92 -12.98
C ASN A 108 -2.59 18.29 -12.36
#